data_AF-A0A497Q1H3-F1
#
_entry.id   AF-A0A497Q1H3-F1
#
_cell.length_a   1.000
_cell.length_b   1.000
_cell.length_c   1.000
_cell.angle_alpha   90.00
_cell.angle_beta   90.00
_cell.angle_gamma   90.00
#
_symmetry.space_group_name_H-M   'P 1'
#
loop_
_entity.id
_entity.type
_entity.pdbx_description
1 polymer ?
#
loop_
_entity_poly.entity_id
_entity_poly.type
_entity_poly.pdbx_seq_one_letter_code
_entity_poly.pdbx_strand_id
1 'polypeptide(L)'
;MLTVILLDCALELVPSEISSSKEIQKHASKRRKKPTDLLLDQTVHGRAMTKLPDSARRGRPDITYLCLHTLLETPLCKEGLLQVFLHLQDGRIVRISSDVRLPRSYDRFVGLIEQLLARG
;
A
#
# COMPACT_ATOMS: atom_id res chain seq x y z
N MET A 1 5.63 -20.17 17.42
CA MET A 1 5.81 -19.22 16.31
C MET A 1 4.44 -18.80 15.82
N LEU A 2 4.11 -17.52 15.94
CA LEU A 2 2.82 -16.97 15.50
C LEU A 2 2.95 -16.47 14.06
N THR A 3 1.92 -16.68 13.24
CA THR A 3 1.84 -16.12 11.89
C THR A 3 0.60 -15.25 11.78
N VAL A 4 0.79 -14.02 11.30
CA VAL A 4 -0.28 -13.07 11.01
C VAL A 4 -0.28 -12.77 9.51
N ILE A 5 -1.45 -12.89 8.90
CA ILE A 5 -1.66 -12.58 7.48
C ILE A 5 -2.71 -11.48 7.41
N LEU A 6 -2.33 -10.32 6.86
CA LEU A 6 -3.29 -9.28 6.52
C LEU A 6 -3.87 -9.59 5.15
N LEU A 7 -5.17 -9.88 5.11
CA LEU A 7 -5.88 -10.27 3.89
C LEU A 7 -6.44 -9.06 3.16
N ASP A 8 -6.46 -9.15 1.83
CA ASP A 8 -7.03 -8.19 0.89
C ASP A 8 -6.54 -6.75 1.12
N CYS A 9 -5.24 -6.61 1.40
CA CYS A 9 -4.58 -5.34 1.59
C CYS A 9 -4.81 -4.43 0.37
N ALA A 10 -5.41 -3.27 0.60
CA ALA A 10 -5.70 -2.26 -0.41
C ALA A 10 -4.43 -1.49 -0.85
N LEU A 11 -3.41 -2.23 -1.30
CA LEU A 11 -2.16 -1.73 -1.85
C LEU A 11 -2.10 -2.09 -3.32
N GLU A 12 -2.30 -1.09 -4.17
CA GLU A 12 -2.24 -1.25 -5.61
C GLU A 12 -1.80 0.06 -6.26
N LEU A 13 -1.17 -0.04 -7.42
CA LEU A 13 -0.87 1.14 -8.23
C LEU A 13 -2.14 1.67 -8.88
N VAL A 14 -2.14 2.95 -9.25
CA VAL A 14 -3.28 3.57 -9.93
C VAL A 14 -3.60 2.81 -11.23
N PRO A 15 -4.81 2.27 -11.37
CA PRO A 15 -5.21 1.52 -12.56
C PRO A 15 -5.26 2.39 -13.82
N SER A 16 -5.01 1.77 -14.98
CA SER A 16 -4.99 2.46 -16.28
C SER A 16 -6.34 3.11 -16.62
N GLU A 17 -7.46 2.54 -16.16
CA GLU A 17 -8.83 3.01 -16.44
C GLU A 17 -9.08 4.42 -15.88
N ILE A 18 -8.45 4.76 -14.76
CA ILE A 18 -8.60 6.07 -14.13
C ILE A 18 -7.38 6.97 -14.27
N SER A 19 -6.27 6.44 -14.79
CA SER A 19 -4.99 7.14 -14.96
C SER A 19 -5.09 8.47 -15.71
N SER A 20 -6.04 8.59 -16.65
CA SER A 20 -6.27 9.80 -17.46
C SER A 20 -7.04 10.91 -16.72
N SER A 21 -7.54 10.65 -15.51
CA SER A 21 -8.30 11.63 -14.73
C SER A 21 -7.42 12.82 -14.33
N LYS A 22 -7.95 14.05 -14.46
CA LYS A 22 -7.21 15.30 -14.16
C LYS A 22 -6.59 15.32 -12.75
N GLU A 23 -7.29 14.80 -11.76
CA GLU A 23 -6.84 14.69 -10.37
C GLU A 23 -5.57 13.85 -10.25
N ILE A 24 -5.58 12.65 -10.85
CA ILE A 24 -4.43 11.73 -10.87
C ILE A 24 -3.27 12.34 -11.64
N GLN A 25 -3.52 12.90 -12.82
CA GLN A 25 -2.48 13.55 -13.64
C GLN A 25 -1.80 14.70 -12.88
N LYS A 26 -2.58 15.52 -12.17
CA LYS A 26 -2.06 16.59 -11.31
C LYS A 26 -1.22 16.04 -10.17
N HIS A 27 -1.68 14.97 -9.50
CA HIS A 27 -0.92 14.33 -8.43
C HIS A 27 0.40 13.72 -8.95
N ALA A 28 0.35 13.04 -10.09
CA ALA A 28 1.51 12.43 -10.75
C ALA A 28 2.57 13.47 -11.12
N SER A 29 2.14 14.59 -11.71
CA SER A 29 3.01 15.72 -12.03
C SER A 29 3.68 16.30 -10.78
N LYS A 30 2.92 16.53 -9.70
CA LYS A 30 3.46 17.02 -8.42
C LYS A 30 4.49 16.05 -7.83
N ARG A 31 4.28 14.74 -7.97
CA ARG A 31 5.19 13.68 -7.50
C ARG A 31 6.33 13.37 -8.47
N ARG A 32 6.33 13.97 -9.67
CA ARG A 32 7.27 13.69 -10.78
C ARG A 32 7.34 12.19 -11.13
N LYS A 33 6.17 11.55 -11.20
CA LYS A 33 6.00 10.12 -11.53
C LYS A 33 4.98 9.94 -12.64
N LYS A 34 4.95 8.77 -13.28
CA LYS A 34 3.83 8.42 -14.15
C LYS A 34 2.58 8.17 -13.29
N PRO A 35 1.37 8.48 -13.80
CA PRO A 35 0.12 8.15 -13.12
C PRO A 35 0.05 6.72 -12.62
N THR A 36 0.44 5.76 -13.45
CA THR A 36 0.43 4.32 -13.18
C THR A 36 1.51 3.86 -12.19
N ASP A 37 2.45 4.74 -11.82
CA ASP A 37 3.50 4.44 -10.83
C ASP A 37 3.12 4.98 -9.43
N LEU A 38 1.96 5.63 -9.31
CA LEU A 38 1.45 6.12 -8.03
C LEU A 38 0.68 5.02 -7.30
N LEU A 39 0.72 5.06 -5.98
CA LEU A 39 -0.17 4.25 -5.14
C LEU A 39 -1.60 4.81 -5.22
N LEU A 40 -2.59 3.94 -5.34
CA LEU A 40 -3.98 4.34 -5.24
C LEU A 40 -4.32 4.71 -3.78
N ASP A 41 -4.88 5.89 -3.56
CA ASP A 41 -5.26 6.39 -2.23
C ASP A 41 -6.58 7.16 -2.34
N GLN A 42 -7.59 6.75 -1.56
CA GLN A 42 -8.92 7.33 -1.56
C GLN A 42 -8.93 8.80 -1.12
N THR A 43 -7.98 9.20 -0.27
CA THR A 43 -7.83 10.58 0.22
C THR A 43 -7.51 11.54 -0.93
N VAL A 44 -6.77 11.05 -1.94
CA VAL A 44 -6.27 11.88 -3.06
C VAL A 44 -6.96 11.57 -4.38
N HIS A 45 -7.48 10.35 -4.57
CA HIS A 45 -8.04 9.87 -5.82
C HIS A 45 -9.54 9.52 -5.72
N GLY A 46 -10.18 9.82 -4.59
CA GLY A 46 -11.53 9.36 -4.27
C GLY A 46 -12.57 9.65 -5.35
N ARG A 47 -12.52 10.81 -6.01
CA ARG A 47 -13.45 11.14 -7.10
C ARG A 47 -13.22 10.27 -8.33
N ALA A 48 -11.97 10.07 -8.73
CA ALA A 48 -11.63 9.20 -9.85
C ALA A 48 -11.99 7.72 -9.57
N MET A 49 -11.82 7.28 -8.32
CA MET A 49 -12.10 5.90 -7.88
C MET A 49 -13.58 5.50 -7.99
N THR A 50 -14.52 6.45 -8.02
CA THR A 50 -15.96 6.15 -8.20
C THR A 50 -16.28 5.37 -9.48
N LYS A 51 -15.38 5.39 -10.47
CA LYS A 51 -15.49 4.66 -11.73
C LYS A 51 -14.96 3.22 -11.66
N LEU A 52 -14.24 2.87 -10.58
CA LEU A 52 -13.66 1.56 -10.42
C LEU A 52 -14.68 0.58 -9.82
N PRO A 53 -14.65 -0.69 -10.26
CA PRO A 53 -15.36 -1.75 -9.56
C PRO A 53 -14.79 -1.91 -8.14
N ASP A 54 -15.66 -2.25 -7.18
CA ASP A 54 -15.33 -2.44 -5.76
C ASP A 54 -14.51 -1.30 -5.13
N SER A 55 -14.75 -0.06 -5.56
CA SER A 55 -14.02 1.12 -5.09
C SER A 55 -14.03 1.29 -3.56
N ALA A 56 -15.05 0.78 -2.87
CA ALA A 56 -15.15 0.78 -1.40
C ALA A 56 -14.06 -0.05 -0.70
N ARG A 57 -13.47 -1.05 -1.37
CA ARG A 57 -12.42 -1.92 -0.83
C ARG A 57 -11.01 -1.48 -1.25
N ARG A 58 -10.88 -0.44 -2.08
CA ARG A 58 -9.64 -0.05 -2.75
C ARG A 58 -9.05 1.22 -2.16
N GLY A 59 -7.78 1.49 -2.45
CA GLY A 59 -7.13 2.76 -2.12
C GLY A 59 -7.12 3.12 -0.63
N ARG A 60 -6.95 2.14 0.26
CA ARG A 60 -6.77 2.34 1.71
C ARG A 60 -5.41 1.85 2.22
N PRO A 61 -4.28 2.41 1.73
CA PRO A 61 -2.96 2.00 2.18
C PRO A 61 -2.70 2.30 3.66
N ASP A 62 -3.40 3.29 4.21
CA ASP A 62 -3.34 3.72 5.61
C ASP A 62 -3.62 2.57 6.59
N ILE A 63 -4.57 1.69 6.26
CA ILE A 63 -4.91 0.54 7.11
C ILE A 63 -3.70 -0.40 7.21
N THR A 64 -3.09 -0.75 6.08
CA THR A 64 -1.93 -1.64 6.06
C THR A 64 -0.72 -0.98 6.74
N TYR A 65 -0.52 0.32 6.51
CA TYR A 65 0.51 1.11 7.18
C TYR A 65 0.40 1.03 8.71
N LEU A 66 -0.78 1.29 9.26
CA LEU A 66 -1.02 1.26 10.70
C LEU A 66 -0.85 -0.16 11.26
N CYS A 67 -1.44 -1.17 10.62
CA CYS A 67 -1.31 -2.55 11.06
C CYS A 67 0.15 -3.02 11.09
N LEU A 68 0.93 -2.72 10.04
CA LEU A 68 2.35 -3.05 10.01
C LEU A 68 3.12 -2.34 11.11
N HIS A 69 2.87 -1.05 11.32
CA HIS A 69 3.55 -0.29 12.36
C HIS A 69 3.26 -0.88 13.75
N THR A 70 2.02 -1.27 14.02
CA THR A 70 1.65 -1.93 15.29
C THR A 70 2.30 -3.29 15.43
N LEU A 71 2.22 -4.16 14.41
CA LEU A 71 2.73 -5.53 14.47
C LEU A 71 4.27 -5.56 14.64
N LEU A 72 4.99 -4.74 13.87
CA LEU A 72 6.45 -4.71 13.88
C LEU A 72 7.03 -4.16 15.19
N GLU A 73 6.28 -3.32 15.90
CA GLU A 73 6.72 -2.77 17.18
C GLU A 73 6.49 -3.71 18.38
N THR A 74 5.76 -4.82 18.19
CA THR A 74 5.53 -5.80 19.25
C THR A 74 6.81 -6.50 19.70
N PRO A 75 6.94 -6.88 20.99
CA PRO A 75 8.07 -7.70 21.46
C PRO A 75 8.19 -9.00 20.67
N LEU A 76 7.06 -9.63 20.33
CA LEU A 76 7.00 -10.88 19.58
C LEU A 76 7.66 -10.76 18.20
N CYS A 77 7.47 -9.64 17.50
CA CYS A 77 8.15 -9.37 16.23
C CYS A 77 9.65 -9.13 16.43
N LYS A 78 10.01 -8.34 17.45
CA LYS A 78 11.41 -8.00 17.77
C LYS A 78 12.23 -9.22 18.19
N GLU A 79 11.60 -10.22 18.80
CA GLU A 79 12.21 -11.50 19.17
C GLU A 79 12.18 -12.55 18.04
N GLY A 80 11.66 -12.22 16.86
CA GLY A 80 11.59 -13.14 15.71
C GLY A 80 10.56 -14.26 15.86
N LEU A 81 9.60 -14.11 16.78
CA LEU A 81 8.56 -15.11 17.07
C LEU A 81 7.25 -14.87 16.32
N LEU A 82 7.15 -13.73 15.61
CA LEU A 82 6.03 -13.34 14.75
C LEU A 82 6.47 -13.26 13.28
N GLN A 83 5.74 -13.97 12.41
CA GLN A 83 5.83 -13.80 10.96
C GLN A 83 4.65 -12.98 10.45
N VAL A 84 4.92 -11.99 9.60
CA VAL A 84 3.91 -11.09 9.03
C VAL A 84 3.90 -11.22 7.51
N PHE A 85 2.71 -11.45 6.96
CA PHE A 85 2.47 -11.50 5.52
C PHE A 85 1.34 -10.54 5.12
N LEU A 86 1.46 -9.98 3.93
CA LEU A 86 0.40 -9.23 3.27
C LEU A 86 -0.10 -10.03 2.08
N HIS A 87 -1.40 -10.27 2.01
CA HIS A 87 -2.07 -10.72 0.79
C HIS A 87 -2.69 -9.51 0.09
N LEU A 88 -2.20 -9.21 -1.11
CA LEU A 88 -2.67 -8.09 -1.91
C LEU A 88 -3.92 -8.49 -2.70
N GLN A 89 -4.69 -7.49 -3.14
CA GLN A 89 -5.92 -7.71 -3.91
C GLN A 89 -5.68 -8.32 -5.30
N ASP A 90 -4.47 -8.21 -5.84
CA ASP A 90 -4.03 -8.85 -7.07
C ASP A 90 -3.50 -10.29 -6.85
N GLY A 91 -3.62 -10.83 -5.64
CA GLY A 91 -3.21 -12.19 -5.27
C GLY A 91 -1.73 -12.33 -4.90
N ARG A 92 -0.93 -11.26 -5.01
CA ARG A 92 0.48 -11.30 -4.56
C ARG A 92 0.56 -11.45 -3.05
N ILE A 93 1.58 -12.18 -2.59
CA ILE A 93 1.90 -12.31 -1.16
C ILE A 93 3.25 -11.64 -0.89
N VAL A 94 3.26 -10.68 0.02
CA VAL A 94 4.48 -10.00 0.47
C VAL A 94 4.83 -10.48 1.87
N ARG A 95 6.00 -11.10 2.02
CA ARG A 95 6.56 -11.43 3.33
C ARG A 95 7.29 -10.21 3.89
N ILE A 96 6.96 -9.84 5.12
CA ILE A 96 7.61 -8.73 5.82
C ILE A 96 8.69 -9.30 6.73
N SER A 97 9.91 -8.79 6.59
CA SER A 97 11.02 -9.17 7.46
C SER A 97 10.86 -8.52 8.83
N SER A 98 11.16 -9.23 9.91
CA SER A 98 11.02 -8.73 11.28
C SER A 98 11.99 -7.59 11.63
N ASP A 99 13.09 -7.47 10.88
CA ASP A 99 14.10 -6.42 11.00
C ASP A 99 13.84 -5.21 10.09
N VAL A 100 12.75 -5.23 9.31
CA VAL A 100 12.44 -4.13 8.39
C VAL A 100 12.20 -2.83 9.17
N ARG A 101 12.90 -1.77 8.78
CA ARG A 101 12.67 -0.43 9.33
C ARG A 101 11.60 0.28 8.52
N LEU A 102 10.33 0.05 8.88
CA LEU A 102 9.21 0.70 8.21
C LEU A 102 9.30 2.22 8.36
N PRO A 103 9.12 3.01 7.28
CA PRO A 103 9.13 4.46 7.39
C PRO A 103 8.05 4.95 8.34
N ARG A 104 8.39 5.82 9.31
CA ARG A 104 7.41 6.42 10.26
C ARG A 104 6.51 7.51 9.66
N SER A 105 6.79 7.91 8.43
CA SER A 105 6.02 8.91 7.70
C SER A 105 5.22 8.19 6.63
N TYR A 106 3.90 8.42 6.61
CA TYR A 106 3.01 7.82 5.62
C TYR A 106 3.47 8.11 4.18
N ASP A 107 3.86 9.35 3.86
CA ASP A 107 4.34 9.70 2.52
C ASP A 107 5.59 8.93 2.08
N ARG A 108 6.48 8.58 3.03
CA ARG A 108 7.65 7.74 2.76
C ARG A 108 7.27 6.28 2.63
N PHE A 109 6.32 5.80 3.44
CA PHE A 109 5.75 4.46 3.29
C PHE A 109 5.11 4.30 1.90
N VAL A 110 4.30 5.27 1.46
CA VAL A 110 3.72 5.29 0.12
C VAL A 110 4.81 5.16 -0.95
N GLY A 111 5.88 5.95 -0.86
CA GLY A 111 7.00 5.86 -1.79
C GLY A 111 7.70 4.50 -1.81
N LEU A 112 7.82 3.83 -0.66
CA LEU A 112 8.38 2.49 -0.54
C LEU A 112 7.45 1.43 -1.15
N ILE A 113 6.14 1.50 -0.88
CA ILE A 113 5.17 0.57 -1.46
C ILE A 113 5.05 0.75 -2.98
N GLU A 114 5.09 1.99 -3.48
CA GLU A 114 5.14 2.25 -4.93
C GLU A 114 6.33 1.53 -5.58
N GLN A 115 7.50 1.59 -4.95
CA GLN A 115 8.69 0.89 -5.44
C GLN A 115 8.53 -0.63 -5.38
N LEU A 116 8.02 -1.16 -4.26
CA LEU A 116 7.75 -2.58 -4.08
C LEU A 116 6.77 -3.11 -5.13
N LEU A 117 5.67 -2.40 -5.38
CA LEU A 117 4.64 -2.85 -6.32
C LEU A 117 5.11 -2.78 -7.78
N ALA A 118 5.93 -1.77 -8.12
CA ALA A 118 6.41 -1.55 -9.48
C ALA A 118 7.62 -2.43 -9.87
N ARG A 119 8.47 -2.76 -8.90
CA ARG A 119 9.75 -3.47 -9.15
C ARG A 119 9.84 -4.84 -8.51
N GLY A 120 8.81 -5.22 -7.74
CA GLY A 120 8.78 -6.40 -6.87
C GLY A 120 9.52 -7.60 -7.42
#